data_AF-A0A258BNZ7-F1
#
_entry.id   AF-A0A258BNZ7-F1
#
_cell.length_a   1.000
_cell.length_b   1.000
_cell.length_c   1.000
_cell.angle_alpha   90.00
_cell.angle_beta   90.00
_cell.angle_gamma   90.00
#
_symmetry.space_group_name_H-M   'P 1'
#
loop_
_entity.id
_entity.type
_entity.pdbx_description
1 polymer ?
#
loop_
_entity_poly.entity_id
_entity_poly.type
_entity_poly.pdbx_seq_one_letter_code
_entity_poly.pdbx_strand_id
1 'polypeptide(L)'
;APAYGEDDFELAKQQGIAAFHVIDDNGYYTDTIYNGLEVWDNNKLIAKDLKEKGIAWKIEYIRHEYPFNPRSKQRIMYRAIPSWFFEIQGSKPLMLEKNENINWFPGHLKHGRFAKNIEQAPDWNLSRDRFWATAMPVWKGDNGSIRVIGSYAELKELSGVELEDYHRPWVDDITFEIDGEKFTRVDKVLDGWFESGSMPFAQFHYPFENKEKFEANFPGDFIVEYVGQVRAWFYYVHAVNTALFGEEAFKNVISTGVVAGNDGRKMSKSLGNFTDPNELMDKFSADSLRFLLLGSPLLNGEDFSLLDKDVGDVARKLSMVWNMYDFFTMYAEVDGWEFSPSSDGKLEDPLDSLTNPLDIWIVSRVHQLVAEVEENMDAYNIPDAMSPILPLLDDASNWYVRRSRRRFWKSEDDGDKNDAYKTLHYVLVRLSYVLAPFTPFLAEELYRN
;
A
#
# COMPACT_ATOMS: atom_id res chain seq x y z
N ALA A 1 9.36 34.92 -16.38
CA ALA A 1 8.28 34.71 -17.37
C ALA A 1 7.02 34.29 -16.63
N PRO A 2 6.07 35.20 -16.38
CA PRO A 2 5.02 35.02 -15.36
C PRO A 2 4.15 33.78 -15.53
N ALA A 3 3.99 33.27 -16.75
CA ALA A 3 3.15 32.09 -17.02
C ALA A 3 3.87 30.74 -16.86
N TYR A 4 5.16 30.70 -16.52
CA TYR A 4 5.97 29.47 -16.54
C TYR A 4 6.82 29.24 -15.27
N GLY A 5 6.59 30.01 -14.21
CA GLY A 5 7.24 29.88 -12.92
C GLY A 5 6.35 30.43 -11.82
N GLU A 6 6.29 29.76 -10.67
CA GLU A 6 5.44 30.16 -9.54
C GLU A 6 5.92 31.48 -8.93
N ASP A 7 7.21 31.60 -8.63
CA ASP A 7 7.81 32.84 -8.12
C ASP A 7 7.67 34.00 -9.12
N ASP A 8 7.84 33.71 -10.43
CA ASP A 8 7.62 34.68 -11.50
C ASP A 8 6.17 35.16 -11.57
N PHE A 9 5.21 34.25 -11.37
CA PHE A 9 3.77 34.56 -11.38
C PHE A 9 3.40 35.44 -10.20
N GLU A 10 3.82 35.07 -8.98
CA GLU A 10 3.53 35.84 -7.77
C GLU A 10 4.18 37.21 -7.78
N LEU A 11 5.45 37.31 -8.20
CA LEU A 11 6.12 38.60 -8.35
C LEU A 11 5.43 39.47 -9.41
N ALA A 12 5.08 38.90 -10.56
CA ALA A 12 4.39 39.64 -11.62
C ALA A 12 3.05 40.18 -11.13
N LYS A 13 2.27 39.37 -10.41
CA LYS A 13 1.01 39.76 -9.79
C LYS A 13 1.18 40.92 -8.82
N GLN A 14 2.20 40.86 -7.94
CA GLN A 14 2.51 41.96 -7.01
C GLN A 14 2.91 43.26 -7.72
N GLN A 15 3.56 43.15 -8.87
CA GLN A 15 4.00 44.29 -9.68
C GLN A 15 2.95 44.76 -10.71
N GLY A 16 1.77 44.14 -10.77
CA GLY A 16 0.74 44.47 -11.76
C GLY A 16 1.08 44.09 -13.20
N ILE A 17 1.98 43.11 -13.38
CA ILE A 17 2.39 42.57 -14.69
C ILE A 17 1.46 41.41 -15.04
N ALA A 18 0.78 41.49 -16.17
CA ALA A 18 -0.10 40.43 -16.66
C ALA A 18 0.70 39.17 -17.05
N ALA A 19 0.17 37.99 -16.71
CA ALA A 19 0.67 36.74 -17.25
C ALA A 19 0.25 36.58 -18.71
N PHE A 20 1.16 36.08 -19.55
CA PHE A 20 0.93 35.85 -20.96
C PHE A 20 1.57 34.52 -21.40
N HIS A 21 0.90 33.83 -22.30
CA HIS A 21 1.40 32.59 -22.90
C HIS A 21 2.02 32.88 -24.26
N VAL A 22 3.14 32.21 -24.52
CA VAL A 22 3.80 32.16 -25.84
C VAL A 22 3.87 30.73 -26.39
N ILE A 23 3.32 29.77 -25.65
CA ILE A 23 3.28 28.34 -25.96
C ILE A 23 1.83 27.88 -25.85
N ASP A 24 1.33 27.00 -26.72
CA ASP A 24 0.01 26.37 -26.59
C ASP A 24 0.02 25.21 -25.59
N ASP A 25 -1.11 24.52 -25.47
CA ASP A 25 -1.27 23.37 -24.56
C ASP A 25 -0.56 22.10 -25.07
N ASN A 26 -0.08 22.09 -26.32
CA ASN A 26 0.66 20.99 -26.94
C ASN A 26 2.19 21.21 -26.88
N GLY A 27 2.65 22.32 -26.32
CA GLY A 27 4.08 22.63 -26.20
C GLY A 27 4.68 23.34 -27.42
N TYR A 28 3.87 23.96 -28.28
CA TYR A 28 4.33 24.69 -29.46
C TYR A 28 4.24 26.20 -29.25
N TYR A 29 5.25 26.94 -29.72
CA TYR A 29 5.19 28.39 -29.68
C TYR A 29 4.07 28.93 -30.57
N THR A 30 3.25 29.86 -30.05
CA THR A 30 2.07 30.42 -30.74
C THR A 30 2.24 31.86 -31.20
N ASP A 31 3.22 32.54 -30.60
CA ASP A 31 3.57 33.92 -30.85
C ASP A 31 5.10 34.00 -30.82
N THR A 32 5.70 34.99 -31.48
CA THR A 32 7.14 35.17 -31.79
C THR A 32 7.63 34.61 -33.14
N ILE A 33 8.90 34.92 -33.46
CA ILE A 33 9.65 34.39 -34.62
C ILE A 33 9.84 32.86 -34.58
N TYR A 34 9.50 32.20 -33.46
CA TYR A 34 9.59 30.76 -33.28
C TYR A 34 8.23 30.06 -33.41
N ASN A 35 7.20 30.76 -33.87
CA ASN A 35 5.85 30.22 -34.03
C ASN A 35 5.86 28.86 -34.77
N GLY A 36 5.13 27.88 -34.23
CA GLY A 36 5.04 26.51 -34.74
C GLY A 36 6.19 25.58 -34.35
N LEU A 37 7.21 26.07 -33.62
CA LEU A 37 8.28 25.23 -33.10
C LEU A 37 7.90 24.60 -31.76
N GLU A 38 8.23 23.33 -31.56
CA GLU A 38 8.07 22.62 -30.29
C GLU A 38 9.15 23.09 -29.29
N VAL A 39 8.73 23.34 -28.04
CA VAL A 39 9.55 24.00 -27.01
C VAL A 39 10.84 23.26 -26.68
N TRP A 40 10.81 21.94 -26.64
CA TRP A 40 11.94 21.15 -26.17
C TRP A 40 13.00 20.90 -27.25
N ASP A 41 12.56 20.65 -28.48
CA ASP A 41 13.41 20.28 -29.60
C ASP A 41 14.15 21.48 -30.21
N ASN A 42 13.64 22.70 -29.99
CA ASN A 42 14.15 23.91 -30.63
C ASN A 42 15.05 24.79 -29.73
N ASN A 43 15.34 24.37 -28.50
CA ASN A 43 16.22 25.12 -27.58
C ASN A 43 17.60 25.44 -28.17
N LYS A 44 18.19 24.49 -28.92
CA LYS A 44 19.50 24.69 -29.58
C LYS A 44 19.43 25.74 -30.69
N LEU A 45 18.33 25.75 -31.45
CA LEU A 45 18.10 26.72 -32.51
C LEU A 45 17.97 28.13 -31.92
N ILE A 46 17.16 28.28 -30.86
CA ILE A 46 16.95 29.56 -30.16
C ILE A 46 18.28 30.07 -29.60
N ALA A 47 19.08 29.23 -28.93
CA ALA A 47 20.38 29.62 -28.40
C ALA A 47 21.34 30.09 -29.50
N LYS A 48 21.35 29.42 -30.66
CA LYS A 48 22.18 29.80 -31.81
C LYS A 48 21.74 31.14 -32.41
N ASP A 49 20.44 31.34 -32.64
CA ASP A 49 19.89 32.60 -33.16
C ASP A 49 20.26 33.80 -32.25
N LEU A 50 20.11 33.64 -30.92
CA LEU A 50 20.50 34.67 -29.96
C LEU A 50 22.01 34.95 -29.95
N LYS A 51 22.85 33.95 -30.25
CA LYS A 51 24.30 34.13 -30.38
C LYS A 51 24.67 34.87 -31.65
N GLU A 52 24.06 34.53 -32.77
CA GLU A 52 24.27 35.19 -34.07
C GLU A 52 23.82 36.65 -34.02
N LYS A 53 22.78 36.97 -33.24
CA LYS A 53 22.33 38.34 -32.97
C LYS A 53 23.19 39.12 -31.97
N GLY A 54 24.22 38.49 -31.38
CA GLY A 54 25.08 39.12 -30.37
C GLY A 54 24.42 39.35 -29.01
N ILE A 55 23.24 38.77 -28.76
CA ILE A 55 22.49 38.88 -27.49
C ILE A 55 23.03 37.89 -26.46
N ALA A 56 23.36 36.67 -26.88
CA ALA A 56 23.85 35.63 -25.99
C ALA A 56 25.35 35.81 -25.66
N TRP A 57 25.65 36.05 -24.38
CA TRP A 57 27.03 36.09 -23.88
C TRP A 57 27.71 34.72 -23.97
N LYS A 58 27.09 33.69 -23.38
CA LYS A 58 27.66 32.34 -23.22
C LYS A 58 26.59 31.27 -23.44
N ILE A 59 26.99 30.13 -24.00
CA ILE A 59 26.15 28.93 -24.16
C ILE A 59 26.91 27.75 -23.53
N GLU A 60 26.28 27.07 -22.59
CA GLU A 60 26.84 25.91 -21.89
C GLU A 60 25.80 24.80 -21.74
N TYR A 61 26.29 23.58 -21.52
CA TYR A 61 25.45 22.43 -21.19
C TYR A 61 25.55 22.15 -19.69
N ILE A 62 24.40 22.11 -19.03
CA ILE A 62 24.29 21.84 -17.59
C ILE A 62 23.60 20.49 -17.43
N ARG A 63 24.17 19.63 -16.56
CA ARG A 63 23.54 18.38 -16.15
C ARG A 63 22.90 18.59 -14.79
N HIS A 64 21.59 18.36 -14.70
CA HIS A 64 20.82 18.46 -13.46
C HIS A 64 19.67 17.45 -13.46
N GLU A 65 18.98 17.33 -12.32
CA GLU A 65 17.71 16.62 -12.24
C GLU A 65 16.58 17.49 -12.80
N TYR A 66 15.65 16.87 -13.52
CA TYR A 66 14.50 17.54 -14.11
C TYR A 66 13.27 16.67 -13.93
N PRO A 67 12.08 17.25 -13.67
CA PRO A 67 10.88 16.45 -13.47
C PRO A 67 10.33 15.88 -14.79
N PHE A 68 9.78 14.66 -14.70
CA PHE A 68 9.19 13.93 -15.82
C PHE A 68 7.82 13.38 -15.44
N ASN A 69 6.93 13.25 -16.42
CA ASN A 69 5.66 12.59 -16.22
C ASN A 69 5.92 11.12 -15.82
N PRO A 70 5.37 10.63 -14.69
CA PRO A 70 5.67 9.29 -14.21
C PRO A 70 5.14 8.18 -15.13
N ARG A 71 4.12 8.48 -15.95
CA ARG A 71 3.51 7.56 -16.92
C ARG A 71 4.19 7.65 -18.29
N SER A 72 4.19 8.81 -18.93
CA SER A 72 4.70 8.97 -20.31
C SER A 72 6.21 9.17 -20.40
N LYS A 73 6.90 9.46 -19.29
CA LYS A 73 8.33 9.82 -19.23
C LYS A 73 8.71 11.05 -20.05
N GLN A 74 7.74 11.87 -20.45
CA GLN A 74 7.99 13.16 -21.10
C GLN A 74 8.40 14.21 -20.05
N ARG A 75 9.20 15.20 -20.47
CA ARG A 75 9.57 16.36 -19.66
C ARG A 75 8.30 17.15 -19.32
N ILE A 76 8.14 17.54 -18.06
CA ILE A 76 7.02 18.43 -17.67
C ILE A 76 7.47 19.88 -17.74
N MET A 77 6.52 20.81 -17.90
CA MET A 77 6.77 22.24 -17.79
C MET A 77 5.78 22.87 -16.83
N TYR A 78 6.23 23.88 -16.09
CA TYR A 78 5.32 24.73 -15.34
C TYR A 78 4.59 25.65 -16.32
N ARG A 79 3.27 25.70 -16.20
CA ARG A 79 2.38 26.52 -17.03
C ARG A 79 1.22 26.99 -16.15
N ALA A 80 0.98 28.30 -16.11
CA ALA A 80 -0.18 28.87 -15.43
C ALA A 80 -1.46 28.51 -16.19
N ILE A 81 -2.39 27.81 -15.54
CA ILE A 81 -3.70 27.48 -16.11
C ILE A 81 -4.78 27.65 -15.05
N PRO A 82 -6.03 28.01 -15.42
CA PRO A 82 -7.14 27.95 -14.49
C PRO A 82 -7.32 26.53 -13.94
N SER A 83 -7.44 26.40 -12.63
CA SER A 83 -7.56 25.11 -11.94
C SER A 83 -8.34 25.26 -10.63
N TRP A 84 -8.91 24.15 -10.16
CA TRP A 84 -9.60 24.05 -8.89
C TRP A 84 -8.69 23.39 -7.85
N PHE A 85 -8.58 24.04 -6.70
CA PHE A 85 -7.68 23.60 -5.63
C PHE A 85 -8.46 23.25 -4.38
N PHE A 86 -8.01 22.21 -3.69
CA PHE A 86 -8.32 21.94 -2.30
C PHE A 86 -7.30 22.67 -1.45
N GLU A 87 -7.79 23.59 -0.60
CA GLU A 87 -6.99 24.28 0.41
C GLU A 87 -6.41 23.30 1.43
N ILE A 88 -5.14 22.96 1.28
CA ILE A 88 -4.39 22.07 2.18
C ILE A 88 -3.68 22.88 3.25
N GLN A 89 -3.20 24.09 2.93
CA GLN A 89 -2.44 24.91 3.88
C GLN A 89 -3.17 25.07 5.22
N GLY A 90 -4.47 25.37 5.18
CA GLY A 90 -5.31 25.53 6.37
C GLY A 90 -5.52 24.23 7.16
N SER A 91 -5.50 23.07 6.49
CA SER A 91 -5.73 21.76 7.11
C SER A 91 -4.47 21.11 7.71
N LYS A 92 -3.27 21.60 7.36
CA LYS A 92 -1.99 21.01 7.84
C LYS A 92 -1.91 20.83 9.36
N PRO A 93 -2.28 21.81 10.21
CA PRO A 93 -2.17 21.64 11.65
C PRO A 93 -2.99 20.45 12.16
N LEU A 94 -4.23 20.31 11.68
CA LEU A 94 -5.12 19.22 12.05
C LEU A 94 -4.62 17.87 11.49
N MET A 95 -4.10 17.85 10.25
CA MET A 95 -3.51 16.65 9.68
C MET A 95 -2.30 16.15 10.48
N LEU A 96 -1.45 17.06 10.96
CA LEU A 96 -0.30 16.73 11.81
C LEU A 96 -0.75 16.25 13.19
N GLU A 97 -1.73 16.92 13.80
CA GLU A 97 -2.34 16.51 15.08
C GLU A 97 -2.90 15.08 14.98
N LYS A 98 -3.72 14.81 13.95
CA LYS A 98 -4.34 13.50 13.77
C LYS A 98 -3.34 12.40 13.38
N ASN A 99 -2.22 12.76 12.75
CA ASN A 99 -1.15 11.81 12.48
C ASN A 99 -0.49 11.26 13.76
N GLU A 100 -0.57 11.97 14.89
CA GLU A 100 -0.04 11.46 16.17
C GLU A 100 -0.79 10.22 16.66
N ASN A 101 -2.09 10.12 16.37
CA ASN A 101 -2.95 8.99 16.74
C ASN A 101 -2.67 7.72 15.91
N ILE A 102 -1.98 7.87 14.77
CA ILE A 102 -1.73 6.76 13.84
C ILE A 102 -0.52 5.95 14.32
N ASN A 103 -0.64 4.65 14.47
CA ASN A 103 0.48 3.75 14.69
C ASN A 103 1.16 3.41 13.36
N TRP A 104 2.40 3.88 13.18
CA TRP A 104 3.19 3.63 11.98
C TRP A 104 4.22 2.53 12.21
N PHE A 105 4.28 1.58 11.29
CA PHE A 105 5.36 0.62 11.18
C PHE A 105 5.99 0.73 9.78
N PRO A 106 7.29 1.09 9.65
CA PRO A 106 8.21 1.46 10.73
C PRO A 106 7.90 2.85 11.34
N GLY A 107 8.12 2.98 12.65
CA GLY A 107 7.73 4.19 13.42
C GLY A 107 8.37 5.50 12.98
N HIS A 108 9.54 5.46 12.35
CA HIS A 108 10.24 6.66 11.88
C HIS A 108 9.48 7.41 10.77
N LEU A 109 8.49 6.79 10.11
CA LEU A 109 7.71 7.45 9.06
C LEU A 109 6.76 8.52 9.60
N LYS A 110 6.22 8.33 10.82
CA LYS A 110 5.28 9.25 11.48
C LYS A 110 5.80 10.68 11.46
N HIS A 111 6.95 10.92 12.09
CA HIS A 111 7.61 12.23 12.15
C HIS A 111 8.64 12.44 11.03
N GLY A 112 8.86 11.41 10.20
CA GLY A 112 9.80 11.42 9.09
C GLY A 112 9.14 11.81 7.79
N ARG A 113 9.13 10.88 6.82
CA ARG A 113 8.69 11.15 5.45
C ARG A 113 7.24 11.63 5.37
N PHE A 114 6.35 11.15 6.25
CA PHE A 114 4.93 11.48 6.20
C PHE A 114 4.66 12.89 6.75
N ALA A 115 5.03 13.19 8.01
CA ALA A 115 4.87 14.53 8.57
C ALA A 115 5.54 15.62 7.72
N LYS A 116 6.78 15.38 7.26
CA LYS A 116 7.48 16.35 6.39
C LYS A 116 6.77 16.57 5.06
N ASN A 117 6.11 15.54 4.52
CA ASN A 117 5.30 15.68 3.32
C ASN A 117 4.07 16.58 3.59
N ILE A 118 3.41 16.43 4.74
CA ILE A 118 2.29 17.29 5.14
C ILE A 118 2.76 18.74 5.31
N GLU A 119 3.87 18.97 6.03
CA GLU A 119 4.43 20.31 6.26
C GLU A 119 4.72 21.06 4.94
N GLN A 120 5.25 20.35 3.95
CA GLN A 120 5.66 20.91 2.65
C GLN A 120 4.56 20.92 1.60
N ALA A 121 3.44 20.23 1.82
CA ALA A 121 2.40 20.07 0.81
C ALA A 121 1.85 21.45 0.36
N PRO A 122 1.75 21.74 -0.96
CA PRO A 122 1.02 22.89 -1.46
C PRO A 122 -0.49 22.62 -1.41
N ASP A 123 -1.30 23.62 -1.77
CA ASP A 123 -2.70 23.37 -2.07
C ASP A 123 -2.83 22.37 -3.21
N TRP A 124 -3.77 21.46 -3.08
CA TRP A 124 -3.87 20.33 -4.00
C TRP A 124 -4.76 20.69 -5.19
N ASN A 125 -4.17 20.76 -6.38
CA ASN A 125 -4.94 20.88 -7.61
C ASN A 125 -5.81 19.63 -7.81
N LEU A 126 -7.12 19.76 -7.66
CA LEU A 126 -8.12 18.70 -7.84
C LEU A 126 -8.54 18.53 -9.30
N SER A 127 -8.49 19.59 -10.10
CA SER A 127 -8.99 19.55 -11.48
C SER A 127 -7.99 18.90 -12.44
N ARG A 128 -8.49 18.12 -13.39
CA ARG A 128 -7.71 17.53 -14.48
C ARG A 128 -8.40 17.78 -15.82
N ASP A 129 -7.61 18.11 -16.82
CA ASP A 129 -8.01 18.19 -18.24
C ASP A 129 -7.99 16.80 -18.88
N ARG A 130 -8.93 15.96 -18.49
CA ARG A 130 -9.04 14.55 -18.91
C ARG A 130 -10.50 14.15 -19.15
N PHE A 131 -10.68 12.96 -19.72
CA PHE A 131 -12.00 12.43 -20.10
C PHE A 131 -12.48 11.33 -19.16
N TRP A 132 -11.63 10.35 -18.84
CA TRP A 132 -11.99 9.17 -18.04
C TRP A 132 -11.63 9.33 -16.56
N ALA A 133 -12.52 9.98 -15.81
CA ALA A 133 -12.53 10.04 -14.34
C ALA A 133 -13.90 10.59 -13.90
N THR A 134 -14.11 10.73 -12.58
CA THR A 134 -15.30 11.38 -12.02
C THR A 134 -15.41 12.82 -12.51
N ALA A 135 -16.52 13.16 -13.16
CA ALA A 135 -16.78 14.52 -13.60
C ALA A 135 -16.86 15.46 -12.40
N MET A 136 -16.16 16.60 -12.45
CA MET A 136 -16.21 17.58 -11.36
C MET A 136 -17.62 18.18 -11.29
N PRO A 137 -18.32 18.09 -10.13
CA PRO A 137 -19.73 18.43 -10.04
C PRO A 137 -19.95 19.93 -9.84
N VAL A 138 -19.29 20.74 -10.66
CA VAL A 138 -19.29 22.20 -10.58
C VAL A 138 -19.90 22.79 -11.85
N TRP A 139 -20.92 23.61 -11.66
CA TRP A 139 -21.55 24.40 -12.69
C TRP A 139 -21.24 25.88 -12.47
N LYS A 140 -20.87 26.57 -13.53
CA LYS A 140 -20.58 28.00 -13.53
C LYS A 140 -21.70 28.75 -14.25
N GLY A 141 -22.22 29.78 -13.60
CA GLY A 141 -23.20 30.69 -14.15
C GLY A 141 -22.58 31.74 -15.08
N ASP A 142 -23.35 32.25 -16.02
CA ASP A 142 -22.92 33.26 -17.00
C ASP A 142 -22.38 34.56 -16.36
N ASN A 143 -22.83 34.90 -15.14
CA ASN A 143 -22.37 36.07 -14.38
C ASN A 143 -21.17 35.75 -13.47
N GLY A 144 -20.67 34.52 -13.49
CA GLY A 144 -19.54 34.06 -12.69
C GLY A 144 -19.92 33.36 -11.38
N SER A 145 -21.21 33.19 -11.10
CA SER A 145 -21.73 32.40 -9.98
C SER A 145 -21.25 30.95 -10.05
N ILE A 146 -21.07 30.28 -8.92
CA ILE A 146 -20.62 28.88 -8.84
C ILE A 146 -21.68 28.06 -8.09
N ARG A 147 -22.10 26.93 -8.67
CA ARG A 147 -22.96 25.93 -8.03
C ARG A 147 -22.23 24.58 -7.99
N VAL A 148 -22.05 24.04 -6.79
CA VAL A 148 -21.53 22.67 -6.58
C VAL A 148 -22.70 21.75 -6.30
N ILE A 149 -22.82 20.67 -7.06
CA ILE A 149 -23.91 19.70 -6.94
C ILE A 149 -23.46 18.53 -6.07
N GLY A 150 -24.21 18.24 -5.01
CA GLY A 150 -23.87 17.22 -4.02
C GLY A 150 -24.51 15.86 -4.26
N SER A 151 -25.50 15.74 -5.17
CA SER A 151 -26.17 14.47 -5.46
C SER A 151 -26.84 14.44 -6.84
N TYR A 152 -27.11 13.24 -7.35
CA TYR A 152 -27.90 13.07 -8.57
C TYR A 152 -29.35 13.55 -8.41
N ALA A 153 -29.92 13.44 -7.21
CA ALA A 153 -31.26 13.97 -6.91
C ALA A 153 -31.31 15.49 -7.03
N GLU A 154 -30.30 16.20 -6.49
CA GLU A 154 -30.16 17.65 -6.65
C GLU A 154 -29.99 18.04 -8.12
N LEU A 155 -29.16 17.30 -8.88
CA LEU A 155 -28.96 17.57 -10.31
C LEU A 155 -30.27 17.42 -11.09
N LYS A 156 -31.05 16.37 -10.78
CA LYS A 156 -32.36 16.12 -11.39
C LYS A 156 -33.39 17.19 -11.05
N GLU A 157 -33.41 17.67 -9.80
CA GLU A 157 -34.30 18.75 -9.37
C GLU A 157 -34.03 20.04 -10.15
N LEU A 158 -32.75 20.40 -10.34
CA LEU A 158 -32.38 21.64 -11.03
C LEU A 158 -32.50 21.55 -12.56
N SER A 159 -32.11 20.42 -13.15
CA SER A 159 -32.01 20.27 -14.61
C SER A 159 -33.20 19.56 -15.26
N GLY A 160 -33.98 18.81 -14.49
CA GLY A 160 -34.98 17.88 -15.01
C GLY A 160 -34.39 16.65 -15.72
N VAL A 161 -33.07 16.47 -15.70
CA VAL A 161 -32.36 15.39 -16.39
C VAL A 161 -31.93 14.32 -15.38
N GLU A 162 -32.19 13.05 -15.73
CA GLU A 162 -31.70 11.87 -15.03
C GLU A 162 -30.95 11.00 -16.04
N LEU A 163 -29.74 10.55 -15.67
CA LEU A 163 -28.89 9.72 -16.51
C LEU A 163 -28.66 8.37 -15.84
N GLU A 164 -28.45 7.33 -16.64
CA GLU A 164 -27.93 6.05 -16.14
C GLU A 164 -26.44 6.14 -15.81
N ASP A 165 -25.71 7.00 -16.50
CA ASP A 165 -24.28 7.24 -16.32
C ASP A 165 -23.96 8.74 -16.34
N TYR A 166 -23.35 9.24 -15.27
CA TYR A 166 -22.96 10.63 -15.08
C TYR A 166 -21.50 10.91 -15.46
N HIS A 167 -20.83 9.99 -16.17
CA HIS A 167 -19.51 10.25 -16.72
C HIS A 167 -19.56 11.21 -17.93
N ARG A 168 -18.38 11.69 -18.34
CA ARG A 168 -18.20 12.34 -19.64
C ARG A 168 -18.38 11.30 -20.75
N PRO A 169 -19.01 11.64 -21.88
CA PRO A 169 -19.49 12.98 -22.25
C PRO A 169 -20.92 13.31 -21.76
N TRP A 170 -21.69 12.35 -21.26
CA TRP A 170 -23.14 12.50 -21.04
C TRP A 170 -23.51 13.62 -20.08
N VAL A 171 -22.73 13.81 -19.02
CA VAL A 171 -22.98 14.88 -18.03
C VAL A 171 -22.60 16.28 -18.52
N ASP A 172 -21.80 16.40 -19.59
CA ASP A 172 -21.26 17.69 -20.06
C ASP A 172 -22.36 18.62 -20.62
N ASP A 173 -23.42 18.03 -21.18
CA ASP A 173 -24.52 18.78 -21.82
C ASP A 173 -25.62 19.22 -20.84
N ILE A 174 -25.54 18.81 -19.57
CA ILE A 174 -26.56 19.17 -18.57
C ILE A 174 -26.38 20.64 -18.16
N THR A 175 -27.41 21.44 -18.39
CA THR A 175 -27.49 22.85 -17.94
C THR A 175 -28.80 23.10 -17.20
N PHE A 176 -28.84 24.13 -16.36
CA PHE A 176 -30.04 24.57 -15.67
C PHE A 176 -30.02 26.09 -15.44
N GLU A 177 -31.14 26.66 -15.02
CA GLU A 177 -31.27 28.09 -14.71
C GLU A 177 -31.65 28.29 -13.24
N ILE A 178 -31.01 29.26 -12.58
CA ILE A 178 -31.37 29.73 -11.23
C ILE A 178 -31.53 31.24 -11.33
N ASP A 179 -32.70 31.77 -10.95
CA ASP A 179 -33.01 33.21 -10.97
C ASP A 179 -32.71 33.91 -12.31
N GLY A 180 -32.87 33.19 -13.43
CA GLY A 180 -32.61 33.68 -14.79
C GLY A 180 -31.14 33.68 -15.22
N GLU A 181 -30.23 33.18 -14.39
CA GLU A 181 -28.83 32.90 -14.78
C GLU A 181 -28.69 31.44 -15.22
N LYS A 182 -28.11 31.22 -16.40
CA LYS A 182 -27.83 29.88 -16.92
C LYS A 182 -26.52 29.34 -16.37
N PHE A 183 -26.53 28.09 -15.93
CA PHE A 183 -25.41 27.37 -15.36
C PHE A 183 -24.95 26.25 -16.29
N THR A 184 -23.65 26.21 -16.61
CA THR A 184 -23.02 25.18 -17.44
C THR A 184 -21.89 24.49 -16.68
N ARG A 185 -21.75 23.17 -16.83
CA ARG A 185 -20.71 22.39 -16.14
C ARG A 185 -19.31 22.85 -16.58
N VAL A 186 -18.37 22.89 -15.64
CA VAL A 186 -16.95 23.08 -15.98
C VAL A 186 -16.40 21.85 -16.71
N ASP A 187 -15.48 22.03 -17.65
CA ASP A 187 -14.91 20.97 -18.48
C ASP A 187 -13.79 20.14 -17.80
N LYS A 188 -13.84 20.07 -16.46
CA LYS A 188 -12.84 19.38 -15.62
C LYS A 188 -13.37 18.06 -15.08
N VAL A 189 -12.45 17.13 -14.85
CA VAL A 189 -12.67 15.92 -14.03
C VAL A 189 -11.81 15.99 -12.76
N LEU A 190 -12.14 15.17 -11.77
CA LEU A 190 -11.40 15.09 -10.51
C LEU A 190 -10.09 14.32 -10.67
N ASP A 191 -9.13 14.64 -9.80
CA ASP A 191 -7.90 13.88 -9.63
C ASP A 191 -8.21 12.47 -9.09
N GLY A 192 -7.61 11.43 -9.66
CA GLY A 192 -7.86 10.05 -9.23
C GLY A 192 -7.45 9.79 -7.77
N TRP A 193 -6.54 10.60 -7.23
CA TRP A 193 -6.22 10.56 -5.80
C TRP A 193 -7.37 11.02 -4.91
N PHE A 194 -8.25 11.91 -5.38
CA PHE A 194 -9.45 12.30 -4.67
C PHE A 194 -10.43 11.13 -4.56
N GLU A 195 -10.64 10.42 -5.66
CA GLU A 195 -11.47 9.21 -5.68
C GLU A 195 -10.95 8.16 -4.69
N SER A 196 -9.64 7.85 -4.75
CA SER A 196 -9.03 6.89 -3.83
C SER A 196 -8.97 7.37 -2.38
N GLY A 197 -8.89 8.69 -2.16
CA GLY A 197 -8.90 9.33 -0.84
C GLY A 197 -10.29 9.30 -0.20
N SER A 198 -11.34 9.32 -1.03
CA SER A 198 -12.74 9.20 -0.62
C SER A 198 -13.19 7.76 -0.36
N MET A 199 -12.39 6.76 -0.72
CA MET A 199 -12.71 5.33 -0.57
C MET A 199 -13.31 4.93 0.79
N PRO A 200 -12.83 5.45 1.96
CA PRO A 200 -13.39 5.06 3.26
C PRO A 200 -14.91 5.25 3.39
N PHE A 201 -15.46 6.33 2.83
CA PHE A 201 -16.90 6.62 2.89
C PHE A 201 -17.62 6.33 1.56
N ALA A 202 -16.95 6.55 0.43
CA ALA A 202 -17.54 6.37 -0.89
C ALA A 202 -17.92 4.91 -1.17
N GLN A 203 -17.16 3.93 -0.66
CA GLN A 203 -17.47 2.50 -0.80
C GLN A 203 -18.81 2.09 -0.18
N PHE A 204 -19.31 2.89 0.77
CA PHE A 204 -20.56 2.65 1.49
C PHE A 204 -21.73 3.44 0.91
N HIS A 205 -21.51 4.23 -0.15
CA HIS A 205 -22.47 5.20 -0.65
C HIS A 205 -22.89 6.22 0.45
N TYR A 206 -22.00 6.49 1.41
CA TYR A 206 -22.21 7.48 2.46
C TYR A 206 -22.23 8.90 1.84
N PRO A 207 -23.12 9.81 2.28
CA PRO A 207 -24.05 9.68 3.41
C PRO A 207 -25.44 9.15 3.05
N PHE A 208 -25.66 8.69 1.82
CA PHE A 208 -26.99 8.29 1.32
C PHE A 208 -27.43 6.93 1.87
N GLU A 209 -26.50 5.99 2.00
CA GLU A 209 -26.74 4.64 2.50
C GLU A 209 -25.65 4.18 3.47
N ASN A 210 -25.90 3.07 4.17
CA ASN A 210 -24.94 2.35 5.02
C ASN A 210 -24.24 3.23 6.08
N LYS A 211 -24.94 4.24 6.59
CA LYS A 211 -24.41 5.21 7.55
C LYS A 211 -23.85 4.54 8.80
N GLU A 212 -24.63 3.69 9.45
CA GLU A 212 -24.22 2.98 10.67
C GLU A 212 -23.03 2.05 10.40
N LYS A 213 -22.96 1.47 9.19
CA LYS A 213 -21.84 0.63 8.78
C LYS A 213 -20.57 1.45 8.60
N PHE A 214 -20.63 2.63 7.96
CA PHE A 214 -19.49 3.52 7.87
C PHE A 214 -19.02 3.98 9.26
N GLU A 215 -19.94 4.50 10.07
CA GLU A 215 -19.62 5.04 11.40
C GLU A 215 -19.05 3.96 12.36
N ALA A 216 -19.47 2.70 12.23
CA ALA A 216 -18.92 1.60 13.03
C ALA A 216 -17.53 1.12 12.57
N ASN A 217 -17.12 1.40 11.33
CA ASN A 217 -15.87 0.93 10.74
C ASN A 217 -14.86 2.06 10.48
N PHE A 218 -15.20 3.31 10.80
CA PHE A 218 -14.35 4.48 10.64
C PHE A 218 -13.85 4.99 12.00
N PRO A 219 -12.54 5.25 12.18
CA PRO A 219 -11.45 5.04 11.21
C PRO A 219 -11.06 3.55 11.08
N GLY A 220 -10.54 3.17 9.91
CA GLY A 220 -10.16 1.78 9.63
C GLY A 220 -8.98 1.31 10.49
N ASP A 221 -9.03 0.06 10.97
CA ASP A 221 -8.05 -0.41 11.95
C ASP A 221 -6.64 -0.63 11.38
N PHE A 222 -6.51 -1.09 10.14
CA PHE A 222 -5.22 -1.45 9.54
C PHE A 222 -5.19 -1.25 8.02
N ILE A 223 -4.10 -0.70 7.52
CA ILE A 223 -3.75 -0.66 6.09
C ILE A 223 -2.27 -1.02 5.86
N VAL A 224 -1.96 -1.52 4.67
CA VAL A 224 -0.59 -1.82 4.25
C VAL A 224 -0.35 -1.46 2.80
N GLU A 225 0.68 -0.66 2.53
CA GLU A 225 1.11 -0.33 1.18
C GLU A 225 2.61 -0.04 1.15
N TYR A 226 3.21 0.11 -0.04
CA TYR A 226 4.62 0.44 -0.16
C TYR A 226 4.95 1.90 0.18
N VAL A 227 6.21 2.16 0.53
CA VAL A 227 6.72 3.44 1.07
C VAL A 227 6.52 4.66 0.17
N GLY A 228 6.25 4.47 -1.12
CA GLY A 228 5.87 5.59 -1.99
C GLY A 228 4.49 6.17 -1.66
N GLN A 229 3.61 5.41 -1.00
CA GLN A 229 2.28 5.89 -0.63
C GLN A 229 2.29 6.96 0.46
N VAL A 230 3.42 7.17 1.17
CA VAL A 230 3.58 8.28 2.12
C VAL A 230 3.43 9.66 1.46
N ARG A 231 3.59 9.74 0.13
CA ARG A 231 3.34 10.95 -0.68
C ARG A 231 2.14 10.82 -1.62
N ALA A 232 1.40 9.73 -1.51
CA ALA A 232 0.30 9.39 -2.40
C ALA A 232 -0.88 8.89 -1.57
N TRP A 233 -1.28 7.62 -1.66
CA TRP A 233 -2.55 7.16 -1.10
C TRP A 233 -2.70 7.45 0.40
N PHE A 234 -1.68 7.16 1.22
CA PHE A 234 -1.75 7.50 2.67
C PHE A 234 -1.99 8.99 2.90
N TYR A 235 -1.32 9.84 2.12
CA TYR A 235 -1.46 11.30 2.23
C TYR A 235 -2.86 11.77 1.80
N TYR A 236 -3.35 11.31 0.65
CA TYR A 236 -4.63 11.77 0.12
C TYR A 236 -5.83 11.24 0.91
N VAL A 237 -5.79 10.00 1.39
CA VAL A 237 -6.82 9.48 2.29
C VAL A 237 -6.83 10.28 3.59
N HIS A 238 -5.66 10.53 4.19
CA HIS A 238 -5.58 11.34 5.41
C HIS A 238 -6.08 12.77 5.19
N ALA A 239 -5.66 13.44 4.10
CA ALA A 239 -6.09 14.80 3.77
C ALA A 239 -7.61 14.92 3.61
N VAL A 240 -8.22 14.02 2.84
CA VAL A 240 -9.68 14.04 2.59
C VAL A 240 -10.45 13.78 3.89
N ASN A 241 -10.08 12.75 4.66
CA ASN A 241 -10.84 12.36 5.84
C ASN A 241 -10.65 13.33 7.01
N THR A 242 -9.45 13.88 7.19
CA THR A 242 -9.23 14.92 8.19
C THR A 242 -10.02 16.20 7.87
N ALA A 243 -10.12 16.58 6.60
CA ALA A 243 -10.90 17.77 6.24
C ALA A 243 -12.42 17.57 6.34
N LEU A 244 -12.93 16.38 5.99
CA LEU A 244 -14.38 16.11 6.02
C LEU A 244 -14.89 15.74 7.42
N PHE A 245 -14.11 14.96 8.17
CA PHE A 245 -14.56 14.34 9.42
C PHE A 245 -13.77 14.81 10.64
N GLY A 246 -12.64 15.49 10.46
CA GLY A 246 -11.80 15.93 11.57
C GLY A 246 -11.09 14.78 12.30
N GLU A 247 -10.96 13.61 11.67
CA GLU A 247 -10.34 12.42 12.26
C GLU A 247 -9.18 11.89 11.41
N GLU A 248 -8.32 11.05 12.01
CA GLU A 248 -7.37 10.25 11.24
C GLU A 248 -8.08 9.26 10.32
N ALA A 249 -7.47 8.95 9.17
CA ALA A 249 -8.08 8.03 8.21
C ALA A 249 -8.00 6.55 8.64
N PHE A 250 -6.99 6.19 9.42
CA PHE A 250 -6.65 4.81 9.77
C PHE A 250 -5.85 4.77 11.08
N LYS A 251 -5.97 3.67 11.84
CA LYS A 251 -5.32 3.52 13.15
C LYS A 251 -3.92 2.92 13.05
N ASN A 252 -3.70 1.90 12.23
CA ASN A 252 -2.42 1.22 12.08
C ASN A 252 -1.99 1.15 10.61
N VAL A 253 -0.70 1.40 10.34
CA VAL A 253 -0.12 1.36 9.00
C VAL A 253 1.15 0.54 8.99
N ILE A 254 1.24 -0.45 8.10
CA ILE A 254 2.53 -1.01 7.68
C ILE A 254 2.91 -0.38 6.33
N SER A 255 4.08 0.24 6.27
CA SER A 255 4.65 0.78 5.04
C SER A 255 5.79 -0.11 4.58
N THR A 256 5.55 -0.88 3.52
CA THR A 256 6.57 -1.80 2.97
C THR A 256 7.64 -1.07 2.16
N GLY A 257 8.83 -1.65 2.00
CA GLY A 257 9.87 -1.13 1.12
C GLY A 257 9.62 -1.48 -0.35
N VAL A 258 10.67 -1.44 -1.17
CA VAL A 258 10.56 -1.75 -2.60
C VAL A 258 11.18 -3.10 -2.91
N VAL A 259 10.42 -3.97 -3.57
CA VAL A 259 10.99 -5.21 -4.09
C VAL A 259 11.81 -4.90 -5.35
N ALA A 260 13.09 -5.26 -5.30
CA ALA A 260 14.04 -5.16 -6.38
C ALA A 260 14.15 -6.49 -7.13
N GLY A 261 14.48 -6.41 -8.42
CA GLY A 261 14.82 -7.56 -9.23
C GLY A 261 16.23 -8.09 -8.93
N ASN A 262 16.64 -9.13 -9.66
CA ASN A 262 17.92 -9.83 -9.48
C ASN A 262 19.16 -8.94 -9.74
N ASP A 263 18.95 -7.78 -10.36
CA ASP A 263 19.97 -6.78 -10.69
C ASP A 263 20.02 -5.61 -9.69
N GLY A 264 19.26 -5.68 -8.59
CA GLY A 264 19.16 -4.64 -7.57
C GLY A 264 18.37 -3.40 -7.99
N ARG A 265 17.82 -3.36 -9.21
CA ARG A 265 16.93 -2.28 -9.66
C ARG A 265 15.49 -2.62 -9.33
N LYS A 266 14.65 -1.59 -9.17
CA LYS A 266 13.19 -1.78 -9.02
C LYS A 266 12.67 -2.71 -10.13
N MET A 267 11.85 -3.69 -9.74
CA MET A 267 11.26 -4.62 -10.70
C MET A 267 10.50 -3.88 -11.81
N SER A 268 10.72 -4.31 -13.04
CA SER A 268 9.98 -3.80 -14.20
C SER A 268 9.74 -4.90 -15.22
N LYS A 269 8.49 -5.03 -15.65
CA LYS A 269 8.10 -5.92 -16.76
C LYS A 269 8.90 -5.61 -18.03
N SER A 270 9.22 -4.34 -18.28
CA SER A 270 10.01 -3.94 -19.46
C SER A 270 11.49 -4.29 -19.34
N LEU A 271 12.02 -4.45 -18.12
CA LEU A 271 13.42 -4.83 -17.90
C LEU A 271 13.61 -6.35 -17.84
N GLY A 272 12.54 -7.11 -17.59
CA GLY A 272 12.61 -8.56 -17.42
C GLY A 272 13.57 -8.98 -16.30
N ASN A 273 13.72 -8.14 -15.27
CA ASN A 273 14.74 -8.30 -14.22
C ASN A 273 14.29 -9.12 -13.02
N PHE A 274 13.18 -9.85 -13.12
CA PHE A 274 12.63 -10.67 -12.05
C PHE A 274 11.90 -11.89 -12.62
N THR A 275 11.82 -12.95 -11.82
CA THR A 275 11.03 -14.16 -12.11
C THR A 275 9.56 -13.89 -11.81
N ASP A 276 8.65 -14.34 -12.66
CA ASP A 276 7.21 -14.14 -12.43
C ASP A 276 6.78 -14.79 -11.10
N PRO A 277 6.00 -14.10 -10.25
CA PRO A 277 5.52 -14.67 -8.99
C PRO A 277 4.79 -16.00 -9.15
N ASN A 278 4.05 -16.21 -10.24
CA ASN A 278 3.36 -17.48 -10.49
C ASN A 278 4.36 -18.62 -10.72
N GLU A 279 5.45 -18.38 -11.47
CA GLU A 279 6.50 -19.38 -11.67
C GLU A 279 7.18 -19.76 -10.34
N LEU A 280 7.39 -18.78 -9.45
CA LEU A 280 7.94 -19.03 -8.11
C LEU A 280 6.97 -19.86 -7.25
N MET A 281 5.68 -19.54 -7.27
CA MET A 281 4.65 -20.26 -6.52
C MET A 281 4.49 -21.70 -7.04
N ASP A 282 4.49 -21.92 -8.35
CA ASP A 282 4.39 -23.25 -8.96
C ASP A 282 5.61 -24.12 -8.62
N LYS A 283 6.80 -23.51 -8.58
CA LYS A 283 8.05 -24.22 -8.34
C LYS A 283 8.31 -24.52 -6.87
N PHE A 284 7.95 -23.62 -5.96
CA PHE A 284 8.35 -23.70 -4.55
C PHE A 284 7.19 -23.70 -3.53
N SER A 285 5.96 -23.37 -3.94
CA SER A 285 4.75 -23.05 -3.14
C SER A 285 4.52 -21.57 -2.85
N ALA A 286 3.23 -21.21 -2.77
CA ALA A 286 2.77 -19.89 -2.32
C ALA A 286 3.24 -19.58 -0.89
N ASP A 287 3.23 -20.56 0.00
CA ASP A 287 3.66 -20.39 1.38
C ASP A 287 5.14 -20.05 1.51
N SER A 288 6.00 -20.65 0.68
CA SER A 288 7.43 -20.33 0.69
C SER A 288 7.71 -18.90 0.24
N LEU A 289 7.00 -18.43 -0.80
CA LEU A 289 7.09 -17.05 -1.26
C LEU A 289 6.54 -16.06 -0.21
N ARG A 290 5.36 -16.35 0.37
CA ARG A 290 4.77 -15.54 1.44
C ARG A 290 5.71 -15.44 2.64
N PHE A 291 6.21 -16.57 3.11
CA PHE A 291 7.08 -16.62 4.29
C PHE A 291 8.38 -15.84 4.06
N LEU A 292 8.97 -15.94 2.86
CA LEU A 292 10.14 -15.14 2.49
C LEU A 292 9.84 -13.65 2.53
N LEU A 293 8.76 -13.20 1.88
CA LEU A 293 8.43 -11.78 1.77
C LEU A 293 8.08 -11.16 3.13
N LEU A 294 7.30 -11.86 3.96
CA LEU A 294 6.92 -11.39 5.29
C LEU A 294 8.11 -11.36 6.27
N GLY A 295 9.02 -12.34 6.18
CA GLY A 295 10.25 -12.36 6.98
C GLY A 295 11.41 -11.52 6.42
N SER A 296 11.20 -10.83 5.29
CA SER A 296 12.20 -9.97 4.67
C SER A 296 12.22 -8.55 5.27
N PRO A 297 13.25 -7.73 4.98
CA PRO A 297 13.28 -6.32 5.38
C PRO A 297 12.14 -5.45 4.79
N LEU A 298 11.34 -5.97 3.86
CA LEU A 298 10.25 -5.21 3.22
C LEU A 298 9.32 -4.58 4.24
N LEU A 299 8.88 -5.31 5.27
CA LEU A 299 7.92 -4.76 6.22
C LEU A 299 8.53 -3.68 7.13
N ASN A 300 9.87 -3.58 7.19
CA ASN A 300 10.60 -2.48 7.84
C ASN A 300 10.78 -1.26 6.93
N GLY A 301 10.12 -1.22 5.77
CA GLY A 301 10.23 -0.12 4.80
C GLY A 301 11.50 -0.14 3.95
N GLU A 302 12.25 -1.25 3.97
CA GLU A 302 13.53 -1.41 3.28
C GLU A 302 13.42 -2.17 1.96
N ASP A 303 14.33 -1.90 1.04
CA ASP A 303 14.35 -2.57 -0.25
C ASP A 303 14.83 -4.03 -0.11
N PHE A 304 14.20 -4.94 -0.85
CA PHE A 304 14.54 -6.37 -0.82
C PHE A 304 14.69 -6.92 -2.24
N SER A 305 15.84 -7.55 -2.52
CA SER A 305 16.07 -8.21 -3.81
C SER A 305 15.52 -9.62 -3.75
N LEU A 306 14.47 -9.90 -4.52
CA LEU A 306 13.83 -11.21 -4.53
C LEU A 306 14.63 -12.18 -5.40
N LEU A 307 15.22 -13.21 -4.79
CA LEU A 307 15.97 -14.26 -5.50
C LEU A 307 15.24 -15.60 -5.41
N ASP A 308 15.11 -16.31 -6.53
CA ASP A 308 14.52 -17.66 -6.60
C ASP A 308 15.15 -18.64 -5.59
N LYS A 309 16.46 -18.53 -5.40
CA LYS A 309 17.20 -19.39 -4.47
C LYS A 309 16.68 -19.22 -3.04
N ASP A 310 16.40 -18.00 -2.62
CA ASP A 310 15.96 -17.71 -1.25
C ASP A 310 14.55 -18.28 -1.00
N VAL A 311 13.68 -18.26 -2.03
CA VAL A 311 12.37 -18.93 -1.97
C VAL A 311 12.56 -20.44 -1.79
N GLY A 312 13.46 -21.05 -2.57
CA GLY A 312 13.77 -22.46 -2.44
C GLY A 312 14.44 -22.85 -1.12
N ASP A 313 15.22 -21.95 -0.52
CA ASP A 313 15.84 -22.14 0.79
C ASP A 313 14.77 -22.12 1.90
N VAL A 314 13.79 -21.22 1.81
CA VAL A 314 12.61 -21.21 2.70
C VAL A 314 11.78 -22.48 2.53
N ALA A 315 11.49 -22.91 1.30
CA ALA A 315 10.74 -24.13 1.03
C ALA A 315 11.35 -25.36 1.72
N ARG A 316 12.68 -25.53 1.62
CA ARG A 316 13.38 -26.64 2.29
C ARG A 316 13.29 -26.59 3.82
N LYS A 317 13.25 -25.39 4.40
CA LYS A 317 13.09 -25.24 5.85
C LYS A 317 11.65 -25.56 6.27
N LEU A 318 10.65 -25.10 5.53
CA LEU A 318 9.24 -25.42 5.80
C LEU A 318 8.95 -26.91 5.65
N SER A 319 9.65 -27.63 4.75
CA SER A 319 9.54 -29.09 4.64
C SER A 319 9.89 -29.84 5.93
N MET A 320 10.60 -29.21 6.90
CA MET A 320 10.84 -29.83 8.21
C MET A 320 9.54 -30.14 8.96
N VAL A 321 8.49 -29.32 8.77
CA VAL A 321 7.16 -29.58 9.34
C VAL A 321 6.62 -30.92 8.84
N TRP A 322 6.66 -31.12 7.52
CA TRP A 322 6.18 -32.36 6.90
C TRP A 322 7.02 -33.58 7.27
N ASN A 323 8.34 -33.42 7.36
CA ASN A 323 9.22 -34.50 7.85
C ASN A 323 8.89 -34.92 9.29
N MET A 324 8.50 -33.98 10.16
CA MET A 324 8.07 -34.29 11.53
C MET A 324 6.70 -34.95 11.55
N TYR A 325 5.77 -34.47 10.72
CA TYR A 325 4.45 -35.06 10.54
C TYR A 325 4.54 -36.50 10.02
N ASP A 326 5.27 -36.75 8.93
CA ASP A 326 5.48 -38.09 8.36
C ASP A 326 6.15 -39.04 9.37
N PHE A 327 7.09 -38.53 10.16
CA PHE A 327 7.68 -39.30 11.26
C PHE A 327 6.60 -39.68 12.28
N PHE A 328 5.80 -38.71 12.73
CA PHE A 328 4.76 -38.92 13.72
C PHE A 328 3.73 -39.97 13.26
N THR A 329 3.16 -39.78 12.06
CA THR A 329 2.10 -40.66 11.53
C THR A 329 2.60 -42.06 11.28
N MET A 330 3.77 -42.24 10.67
CA MET A 330 4.35 -43.55 10.41
C MET A 330 4.47 -44.39 11.69
N TYR A 331 4.89 -43.79 12.80
CA TYR A 331 5.02 -44.52 14.08
C TYR A 331 3.66 -44.68 14.79
N ALA A 332 2.82 -43.64 14.78
CA ALA A 332 1.49 -43.70 15.38
C ALA A 332 0.62 -44.80 14.75
N GLU A 333 0.68 -44.95 13.42
CA GLU A 333 -0.03 -46.02 12.69
C GLU A 333 0.47 -47.42 13.08
N VAL A 334 1.79 -47.61 13.20
CA VAL A 334 2.39 -48.90 13.58
C VAL A 334 1.96 -49.32 14.99
N ASP A 335 1.84 -48.36 15.90
CA ASP A 335 1.46 -48.61 17.29
C ASP A 335 -0.05 -48.54 17.55
N GLY A 336 -0.85 -48.18 16.55
CA GLY A 336 -2.29 -47.95 16.70
C GLY A 336 -2.60 -46.83 17.71
N TRP A 337 -1.74 -45.81 17.78
CA TRP A 337 -1.95 -44.68 18.67
C TRP A 337 -3.07 -43.79 18.12
N GLU A 338 -4.05 -43.49 18.97
CA GLU A 338 -5.15 -42.58 18.66
C GLU A 338 -5.17 -41.41 19.65
N PHE A 339 -5.33 -40.20 19.13
CA PHE A 339 -5.55 -39.04 19.98
C PHE A 339 -6.95 -39.13 20.61
N SER A 340 -7.00 -39.16 21.94
CA SER A 340 -8.25 -39.06 22.70
C SER A 340 -8.43 -37.60 23.12
N PRO A 341 -9.30 -36.81 22.45
CA PRO A 341 -9.55 -35.43 22.85
C PRO A 341 -10.21 -35.37 24.23
N SER A 342 -10.09 -34.21 24.88
CA SER A 342 -10.85 -33.90 26.08
C SER A 342 -12.36 -33.98 25.82
N SER A 343 -13.15 -34.02 26.90
CA SER A 343 -14.62 -34.05 26.81
C SER A 343 -15.24 -32.86 26.07
N ASP A 344 -14.50 -31.74 25.94
CA ASP A 344 -14.89 -30.54 25.20
C ASP A 344 -14.21 -30.41 23.83
N GLY A 345 -13.49 -31.45 23.37
CA GLY A 345 -12.87 -31.50 22.04
C GLY A 345 -11.63 -30.61 21.88
N LYS A 346 -11.06 -30.10 22.98
CA LYS A 346 -9.91 -29.20 22.94
C LYS A 346 -8.59 -29.96 23.00
N LEU A 347 -7.57 -29.35 22.41
CA LEU A 347 -6.19 -29.77 22.59
C LEU A 347 -5.76 -29.41 24.03
N GLU A 348 -5.63 -30.41 24.89
CA GLU A 348 -5.12 -30.22 26.25
C GLU A 348 -3.61 -29.97 26.24
N ASP A 349 -3.17 -29.07 27.11
CA ASP A 349 -1.75 -28.82 27.34
C ASP A 349 -1.14 -29.97 28.16
N PRO A 350 -0.16 -30.73 27.61
CA PRO A 350 0.37 -31.88 28.31
C PRO A 350 1.37 -31.49 29.42
N LEU A 351 1.82 -30.23 29.51
CA LEU A 351 2.98 -29.81 30.32
C LEU A 351 2.96 -30.33 31.77
N ASP A 352 1.82 -30.21 32.45
CA ASP A 352 1.67 -30.62 33.85
C ASP A 352 1.75 -32.15 34.06
N SER A 353 1.52 -32.93 33.01
CA SER A 353 1.56 -34.39 33.03
C SER A 353 2.89 -34.98 32.58
N LEU A 354 3.75 -34.17 31.94
CA LEU A 354 5.01 -34.63 31.36
C LEU A 354 6.09 -34.77 32.43
N THR A 355 6.86 -35.85 32.34
CA THR A 355 7.99 -36.11 33.25
C THR A 355 9.34 -36.08 32.55
N ASN A 356 9.37 -36.31 31.23
CA ASN A 356 10.61 -36.32 30.46
C ASN A 356 11.11 -34.88 30.20
N PRO A 357 12.38 -34.56 30.53
CA PRO A 357 12.92 -33.21 30.33
C PRO A 357 12.87 -32.72 28.87
N LEU A 358 12.97 -33.62 27.89
CA LEU A 358 12.90 -33.23 26.48
C LEU A 358 11.49 -32.81 26.06
N ASP A 359 10.47 -33.47 26.61
CA ASP A 359 9.07 -33.14 26.32
C ASP A 359 8.67 -31.81 26.97
N ILE A 360 9.01 -31.65 28.25
CA ILE A 360 8.82 -30.40 28.99
C ILE A 360 9.50 -29.24 28.24
N TRP A 361 10.74 -29.45 27.79
CA TRP A 361 11.49 -28.43 27.05
C TRP A 361 10.81 -28.02 25.74
N ILE A 362 10.41 -28.98 24.88
CA ILE A 362 9.84 -28.61 23.57
C ILE A 362 8.46 -27.96 23.71
N VAL A 363 7.64 -28.38 24.68
CA VAL A 363 6.35 -27.71 24.97
C VAL A 363 6.59 -26.30 25.49
N SER A 364 7.57 -26.12 26.40
CA SER A 364 7.95 -24.77 26.88
C SER A 364 8.42 -23.87 25.71
N ARG A 365 9.15 -24.42 24.74
CA ARG A 365 9.59 -23.69 23.54
C ARG A 365 8.42 -23.32 22.62
N VAL A 366 7.38 -24.17 22.52
CA VAL A 366 6.14 -23.82 21.81
C VAL A 366 5.40 -22.68 22.52
N HIS A 367 5.30 -22.69 23.85
CA HIS A 367 4.70 -21.57 24.60
C HIS A 367 5.46 -20.27 24.37
N GLN A 368 6.79 -20.34 24.41
CA GLN A 368 7.64 -19.19 24.10
C GLN A 368 7.40 -18.68 22.68
N LEU A 369 7.34 -19.56 21.67
CA LEU A 369 7.03 -19.18 20.30
C LEU A 369 5.68 -18.44 20.23
N VAL A 370 4.64 -19.00 20.85
CA VAL A 370 3.30 -18.43 20.82
C VAL A 370 3.30 -17.03 21.42
N ALA A 371 3.91 -16.85 22.60
CA ALA A 371 3.99 -15.56 23.27
C ALA A 371 4.76 -14.51 22.43
N GLU A 372 5.90 -14.90 21.85
CA GLU A 372 6.70 -14.00 21.00
C GLU A 372 5.95 -13.61 19.70
N VAL A 373 5.22 -14.56 19.09
CA VAL A 373 4.39 -14.28 17.91
C VAL A 373 3.23 -13.34 18.26
N GLU A 374 2.50 -13.62 19.34
CA GLU A 374 1.36 -12.81 19.79
C GLU A 374 1.80 -11.37 20.10
N GLU A 375 2.85 -11.18 20.90
CA GLU A 375 3.38 -9.86 21.26
C GLU A 375 3.72 -9.02 20.01
N ASN A 376 4.41 -9.63 19.04
CA ASN A 376 4.83 -8.92 17.84
C ASN A 376 3.69 -8.70 16.84
N MET A 377 2.73 -9.62 16.74
CA MET A 377 1.52 -9.45 15.93
C MET A 377 0.65 -8.30 16.47
N ASP A 378 0.47 -8.21 17.79
CA ASP A 378 -0.25 -7.11 18.45
C ASP A 378 0.42 -5.74 18.20
N ALA A 379 1.75 -5.74 18.05
CA ALA A 379 2.54 -4.57 17.70
C ALA A 379 2.66 -4.31 16.18
N TYR A 380 2.02 -5.12 15.32
CA TYR A 380 2.16 -5.09 13.85
C TYR A 380 3.61 -5.29 13.34
N ASN A 381 4.49 -5.85 14.17
CA ASN A 381 5.88 -6.16 13.84
C ASN A 381 6.01 -7.58 13.28
N ILE A 382 5.50 -7.77 12.07
CA ILE A 382 5.45 -9.09 11.42
C ILE A 382 6.83 -9.74 11.24
N PRO A 383 7.92 -9.03 10.86
CA PRO A 383 9.24 -9.65 10.74
C PRO A 383 9.70 -10.32 12.04
N ASP A 384 9.53 -9.64 13.17
CA ASP A 384 9.97 -10.16 14.47
C ASP A 384 9.02 -11.27 14.95
N ALA A 385 7.72 -11.18 14.65
CA ALA A 385 6.76 -12.27 14.89
C ALA A 385 7.17 -13.56 14.18
N MET A 386 7.76 -13.48 12.99
CA MET A 386 8.18 -14.65 12.23
C MET A 386 9.57 -15.17 12.59
N SER A 387 10.43 -14.32 13.16
CA SER A 387 11.82 -14.63 13.48
C SER A 387 12.03 -15.90 14.35
N PRO A 388 11.17 -16.24 15.34
CA PRO A 388 11.35 -17.45 16.15
C PRO A 388 10.85 -18.74 15.50
N ILE A 389 10.09 -18.67 14.39
CA ILE A 389 9.45 -19.85 13.78
C ILE A 389 10.49 -20.84 13.26
N LEU A 390 11.42 -20.39 12.41
CA LEU A 390 12.44 -21.28 11.83
C LEU A 390 13.37 -21.89 12.88
N PRO A 391 13.84 -21.15 13.90
CA PRO A 391 14.52 -21.74 15.06
C PRO A 391 13.72 -22.84 15.76
N LEU A 392 12.42 -22.65 16.01
CA LEU A 392 11.60 -23.70 16.63
C LEU A 392 11.50 -24.94 15.72
N LEU A 393 11.33 -24.77 14.41
CA LEU A 393 11.29 -25.90 13.49
C LEU A 393 12.59 -26.72 13.53
N ASP A 394 13.74 -26.05 13.68
CA ASP A 394 15.03 -26.71 13.87
C ASP A 394 15.12 -27.43 15.23
N ASP A 395 14.72 -26.77 16.32
CA ASP A 395 14.65 -27.36 17.67
C ASP A 395 13.76 -28.63 17.68
N ALA A 396 12.58 -28.56 17.07
CA ALA A 396 11.62 -29.65 17.03
C ALA A 396 12.11 -30.83 16.16
N SER A 397 12.62 -30.55 14.96
CA SER A 397 13.02 -31.58 14.00
C SER A 397 14.40 -32.17 14.32
N ASN A 398 15.41 -31.31 14.45
CA ASN A 398 16.81 -31.73 14.53
C ASN A 398 17.28 -32.03 15.95
N TRP A 399 16.57 -31.53 16.97
CA TRP A 399 16.88 -31.82 18.37
C TRP A 399 15.87 -32.77 19.02
N TYR A 400 14.61 -32.36 19.14
CA TYR A 400 13.58 -33.13 19.84
C TYR A 400 13.32 -34.48 19.16
N VAL A 401 12.84 -34.48 17.91
CA VAL A 401 12.55 -35.72 17.17
C VAL A 401 13.79 -36.61 17.13
N ARG A 402 14.96 -36.04 16.79
CA ARG A 402 16.22 -36.80 16.70
C ARG A 402 16.62 -37.49 18.00
N ARG A 403 16.50 -36.83 19.15
CA ARG A 403 16.85 -37.40 20.47
C ARG A 403 15.77 -38.30 21.04
N SER A 404 14.51 -38.08 20.66
CA SER A 404 13.35 -38.86 21.10
C SER A 404 13.07 -40.08 20.23
N ARG A 405 13.68 -40.25 19.04
CA ARG A 405 13.40 -41.37 18.10
C ARG A 405 13.33 -42.75 18.75
N ARG A 406 14.19 -43.06 19.74
CA ARG A 406 14.19 -44.36 20.41
C ARG A 406 12.89 -44.61 21.19
N ARG A 407 12.30 -43.56 21.75
CA ARG A 407 11.04 -43.61 22.51
C ARG A 407 9.85 -44.01 21.63
N PHE A 408 9.89 -43.69 20.33
CA PHE A 408 8.89 -44.11 19.35
C PHE A 408 9.09 -45.56 18.83
N TRP A 409 10.30 -46.13 18.90
CA TRP A 409 10.61 -47.46 18.34
C TRP A 409 10.66 -48.59 19.38
N LYS A 410 11.39 -48.39 20.49
CA LYS A 410 11.68 -49.38 21.54
C LYS A 410 11.55 -48.66 22.87
N SER A 411 10.35 -48.60 23.42
CA SER A 411 10.21 -48.27 24.83
C SER A 411 10.11 -49.57 25.64
N GLU A 412 10.78 -49.59 26.78
CA GLU A 412 10.56 -50.59 27.83
C GLU A 412 9.40 -50.16 28.76
N ASP A 413 8.90 -48.93 28.55
CA ASP A 413 7.83 -48.26 29.29
C ASP A 413 6.80 -47.69 28.31
N ASP A 414 5.58 -48.22 28.32
CA ASP A 414 4.49 -47.78 27.46
C ASP A 414 4.01 -46.35 27.82
N GLY A 415 4.25 -45.89 29.05
CA GLY A 415 3.92 -44.54 29.50
C GLY A 415 4.79 -43.48 28.85
N ASP A 416 6.11 -43.62 28.91
CA ASP A 416 7.07 -42.67 28.29
C ASP A 416 6.88 -42.56 26.77
N LYS A 417 6.51 -43.66 26.11
CA LYS A 417 6.20 -43.67 24.68
C LYS A 417 4.93 -42.90 24.35
N ASN A 418 3.87 -43.08 25.14
CA ASN A 418 2.63 -42.33 24.97
C ASN A 418 2.85 -40.83 25.20
N ASP A 419 3.66 -40.45 26.19
CA ASP A 419 4.03 -39.05 26.44
C ASP A 419 4.76 -38.44 25.23
N ALA A 420 5.69 -39.17 24.61
CA ALA A 420 6.36 -38.71 23.40
C ALA A 420 5.39 -38.47 22.22
N TYR A 421 4.39 -39.35 22.03
CA TYR A 421 3.34 -39.14 21.02
C TYR A 421 2.48 -37.93 21.32
N LYS A 422 1.99 -37.81 22.57
CA LYS A 422 1.18 -36.67 22.99
C LYS A 422 1.92 -35.35 22.80
N THR A 423 3.20 -35.30 23.16
CA THR A 423 4.03 -34.12 22.99
C THR A 423 4.22 -33.77 21.51
N LEU A 424 4.62 -34.72 20.66
CA LEU A 424 4.84 -34.42 19.24
C LEU A 424 3.53 -34.02 18.53
N HIS A 425 2.43 -34.69 18.84
CA HIS A 425 1.09 -34.30 18.38
C HIS A 425 0.75 -32.87 18.81
N TYR A 426 0.90 -32.54 20.10
CA TYR A 426 0.66 -31.19 20.60
C TYR A 426 1.51 -30.14 19.88
N VAL A 427 2.81 -30.41 19.67
CA VAL A 427 3.71 -29.51 18.94
C VAL A 427 3.24 -29.31 17.50
N LEU A 428 2.89 -30.37 16.77
CA LEU A 428 2.41 -30.27 15.39
C LEU A 428 1.10 -29.48 15.28
N VAL A 429 0.13 -29.74 16.15
CA VAL A 429 -1.15 -29.01 16.16
C VAL A 429 -0.95 -27.55 16.58
N ARG A 430 -0.09 -27.25 17.55
CA ARG A 430 0.22 -25.85 17.90
C ARG A 430 0.97 -25.12 16.79
N LEU A 431 1.85 -25.81 16.07
CA LEU A 431 2.53 -25.26 14.89
C LEU A 431 1.53 -24.89 13.79
N SER A 432 0.50 -25.70 13.53
CA SER A 432 -0.51 -25.35 12.53
C SER A 432 -1.24 -24.04 12.90
N TYR A 433 -1.57 -23.85 14.18
CA TYR A 433 -2.19 -22.60 14.65
C TYR A 433 -1.28 -21.38 14.45
N VAL A 434 -0.01 -21.49 14.84
CA VAL A 434 0.94 -20.37 14.72
C VAL A 434 1.27 -20.06 13.26
N LEU A 435 1.35 -21.09 12.41
CA LEU A 435 1.68 -20.93 11.00
C LEU A 435 0.52 -20.39 10.16
N ALA A 436 -0.73 -20.52 10.61
CA ALA A 436 -1.93 -20.19 9.82
C ALA A 436 -1.92 -18.77 9.20
N PRO A 437 -1.52 -17.69 9.90
CA PRO A 437 -1.46 -16.35 9.30
C PRO A 437 -0.38 -16.20 8.21
N PHE A 438 0.70 -16.99 8.30
CA PHE A 438 1.91 -16.82 7.49
C PHE A 438 1.96 -17.79 6.30
N THR A 439 1.68 -19.08 6.55
CA THR A 439 1.71 -20.19 5.59
C THR A 439 0.39 -20.97 5.65
N PRO A 440 -0.71 -20.37 5.15
CA PRO A 440 -2.05 -20.91 5.35
C PRO A 440 -2.26 -22.30 4.75
N PHE A 441 -1.61 -22.63 3.63
CA PHE A 441 -1.82 -23.92 2.98
C PHE A 441 -1.18 -25.06 3.77
N LEU A 442 0.07 -24.88 4.20
CA LEU A 442 0.79 -25.83 5.06
C LEU A 442 0.11 -25.99 6.42
N ALA A 443 -0.35 -24.88 7.01
CA ALA A 443 -1.04 -24.89 8.29
C ALA A 443 -2.36 -25.67 8.22
N GLU A 444 -3.19 -25.39 7.20
CA GLU A 444 -4.47 -26.08 7.00
C GLU A 444 -4.27 -27.58 6.73
N GLU A 445 -3.33 -27.93 5.86
CA GLU A 445 -3.03 -29.33 5.54
C GLU A 445 -2.50 -30.09 6.77
N LEU A 446 -1.68 -29.45 7.60
CA LEU A 446 -1.20 -30.04 8.85
C LEU A 446 -2.32 -30.22 9.88
N TYR A 447 -3.29 -29.31 9.93
CA TYR A 447 -4.39 -29.37 10.89
C TYR A 447 -5.48 -30.38 10.51
N ARG A 448 -5.74 -30.53 9.21
CA ARG A 448 -6.79 -31.41 8.70
C ARG A 448 -6.44 -32.90 8.76
N ASN A 449 -5.15 -33.21 8.63
CA ASN A 449 -4.63 -34.58 8.71
C ASN A 449 -4.27 -34.94 10.16
#